data_AF-A0A926TEB7-F1
#
_entry.id   AF-A0A926TEB7-F1
#
_cell.length_a   1.000
_cell.length_b   1.000
_cell.length_c   1.000
_cell.angle_alpha   90.00
_cell.angle_beta   90.00
_cell.angle_gamma   90.00
#
_symmetry.space_group_name_H-M   'P 1'
#
loop_
_entity.id
_entity.type
_entity.pdbx_description
1 polymer ?
#
loop_
_entity_poly.entity_id
_entity_poly.type
_entity_poly.pdbx_seq_one_letter_code
_entity_poly.pdbx_strand_id
1 'polypeptide(L)'
;RDMRYEIVKKRIDKALDDQTKARITQPGMLTLVYSTEEEWAEYEAYFRYLAREGWVDTSIERGKVQPLQGVNGLKYARVRVLPQAEPRE
;
A
#
# COMPACT_ATOMS: atom_id res chain seq x y z
N ARG A 1 7.96 1.49 -24.07
CA ARG A 1 8.06 2.10 -22.71
C ARG A 1 6.73 2.80 -22.46
N ASP A 2 5.90 2.21 -21.60
CA ASP A 2 4.47 2.50 -21.54
C ASP A 2 4.19 3.77 -20.70
N MET A 3 4.05 4.92 -21.37
CA MET A 3 3.83 6.24 -20.75
C MET A 3 2.63 6.26 -19.79
N ARG A 4 1.67 5.33 -19.96
CA ARG A 4 0.51 5.14 -19.07
C ARG A 4 0.93 4.70 -17.66
N TYR A 5 1.96 3.88 -17.53
CA TYR A 5 2.39 3.31 -16.25
C TYR A 5 3.00 4.37 -15.33
N GLU A 6 3.76 5.31 -15.89
CA GLU A 6 4.35 6.41 -15.12
C GLU A 6 3.29 7.41 -14.63
N ILE A 7 2.27 7.67 -15.44
CA ILE A 7 1.15 8.55 -15.07
C ILE A 7 0.39 7.94 -13.89
N VAL A 8 0.12 6.63 -13.91
CA VAL A 8 -0.55 5.94 -12.80
C VAL A 8 0.30 6.00 -11.53
N LYS A 9 1.61 5.73 -11.60
CA LYS A 9 2.51 5.85 -10.42
C LYS A 9 2.50 7.25 -9.81
N LYS A 10 2.55 8.30 -10.64
CA LYS A 10 2.48 9.70 -10.17
C LYS A 10 1.14 10.03 -9.52
N ARG A 11 0.04 9.39 -9.96
CA ARG A 11 -1.29 9.56 -9.37
C ARG A 11 -1.42 8.84 -8.04
N ILE A 12 -0.92 7.61 -7.94
CA ILE A 12 -0.90 6.84 -6.69
C ILE A 12 -0.05 7.53 -5.62
N ASP A 13 1.09 8.11 -5.98
CA ASP A 13 1.92 8.87 -5.04
C ASP A 13 1.17 10.09 -4.45
N LYS A 14 0.24 10.68 -5.20
CA LYS A 14 -0.58 11.82 -4.76
C LYS A 14 -1.96 11.42 -4.25
N ALA A 15 -2.24 10.12 -4.18
CA ALA A 15 -3.54 9.63 -3.78
C ALA A 15 -3.75 9.79 -2.28
N LEU A 16 -4.97 10.17 -1.92
CA LEU A 16 -5.38 10.41 -0.54
C LEU A 16 -6.35 9.32 -0.11
N ASP A 17 -6.34 9.00 1.18
CA ASP A 17 -7.39 8.20 1.79
C ASP A 17 -8.70 9.01 1.81
N ASP A 18 -9.81 8.32 1.52
CA ASP A 18 -11.10 8.96 1.33
C ASP A 18 -11.65 9.55 2.64
N GLN A 19 -11.32 8.96 3.80
CA GLN A 19 -11.82 9.40 5.10
C GLN A 19 -10.91 10.44 5.76
N THR A 20 -9.63 10.11 5.90
CA THR A 20 -8.63 10.90 6.64
C THR A 20 -8.02 12.01 5.80
N LYS A 21 -8.17 11.97 4.47
CA LYS A 21 -7.52 12.89 3.52
C LYS A 21 -5.99 12.92 3.63
N ALA A 22 -5.39 11.93 4.31
CA ALA A 22 -3.95 11.75 4.38
C ALA A 22 -3.45 11.00 3.14
N ARG A 23 -2.17 11.15 2.79
CA ARG A 23 -1.56 10.37 1.70
C ARG A 23 -1.57 8.89 2.05
N ILE A 24 -1.98 8.06 1.08
CA ILE A 24 -1.97 6.61 1.24
C ILE A 24 -0.53 6.07 1.29
N THR A 25 0.38 6.71 0.54
CA THR A 25 1.82 6.46 0.58
C THR A 25 2.44 7.24 1.74
N GLN A 26 3.20 6.55 2.59
CA GLN A 26 3.91 7.15 3.71
C GLN A 26 5.33 6.59 3.82
N PRO A 27 6.31 7.39 4.24
CA PRO A 27 7.67 6.89 4.50
C PRO A 27 7.65 5.75 5.52
N GLY A 28 8.42 4.70 5.26
CA GLY A 28 8.47 3.52 6.13
C GLY A 28 7.23 2.63 6.08
N MET A 29 6.29 2.89 5.17
CA MET A 29 5.11 2.06 4.95
C MET A 29 5.16 1.42 3.56
N LEU A 30 4.90 0.12 3.49
CA LEU A 30 4.62 -0.58 2.25
C LEU A 30 3.12 -0.46 1.95
N THR A 31 2.77 0.12 0.80
CA THR A 31 1.37 0.36 0.39
C THR A 31 1.04 -0.45 -0.85
N LEU A 32 -0.01 -1.27 -0.78
CA LEU A 32 -0.61 -1.99 -1.90
C LEU A 32 -1.92 -1.32 -2.28
N VAL A 33 -2.12 -1.07 -3.58
CA VAL A 33 -3.38 -0.55 -4.14
C VAL A 33 -4.03 -1.64 -4.97
N TYR A 34 -5.30 -1.91 -4.75
CA TYR A 34 -6.07 -2.97 -5.38
C TYR A 34 -7.49 -2.52 -5.71
N SER A 35 -8.17 -3.27 -6.57
CA SER A 35 -9.53 -2.92 -7.04
C SER A 35 -10.60 -3.84 -6.47
N THR A 36 -10.25 -5.10 -6.19
CA THR A 36 -11.18 -6.16 -5.78
C THR A 36 -10.81 -6.79 -4.43
N GLU A 37 -11.78 -7.36 -3.72
CA GLU A 37 -11.50 -8.10 -2.47
C GLU A 37 -10.81 -9.44 -2.71
N GLU A 38 -10.97 -10.03 -3.90
CA GLU A 38 -10.28 -11.26 -4.30
C GLU A 38 -8.77 -11.03 -4.39
N GLU A 39 -8.34 -9.97 -5.08
CA GLU A 39 -6.93 -9.54 -5.08
C GLU A 39 -6.42 -9.31 -3.65
N TRP A 40 -7.22 -8.67 -2.80
CA TRP A 40 -6.84 -8.44 -1.41
C TRP A 40 -6.58 -9.76 -0.66
N ALA A 41 -7.46 -10.76 -0.79
CA ALA A 41 -7.32 -12.03 -0.08
C ALA A 41 -6.02 -12.76 -0.46
N GLU A 42 -5.62 -12.71 -1.73
CA GLU A 42 -4.32 -13.23 -2.19
C GLU A 42 -3.15 -12.45 -1.59
N TYR A 43 -3.22 -11.12 -1.63
CA TYR A 43 -2.14 -10.29 -1.12
C TYR A 43 -1.99 -10.33 0.39
N GLU A 44 -3.09 -10.47 1.12
CA GLU A 44 -3.10 -10.59 2.57
C GLU A 44 -2.23 -11.77 3.04
N ALA A 45 -2.21 -12.88 2.30
CA ALA A 45 -1.34 -14.01 2.58
C ALA A 45 0.15 -13.62 2.51
N TYR A 46 0.54 -12.80 1.53
CA TYR A 46 1.91 -12.29 1.42
C TYR A 46 2.27 -11.32 2.55
N PHE A 47 1.36 -10.41 2.94
CA PHE A 47 1.60 -9.53 4.09
C PHE A 47 1.79 -10.35 5.38
N ARG A 48 0.97 -11.38 5.60
CA ARG A 48 1.08 -12.28 6.75
C ARG A 48 2.40 -13.05 6.73
N TYR A 49 2.85 -13.50 5.56
CA TYR A 49 4.15 -14.14 5.42
C TYR A 49 5.29 -13.17 5.79
N LEU A 50 5.30 -11.96 5.23
CA LEU A 50 6.31 -10.95 5.53
C LEU A 50 6.33 -10.55 7.02
N ALA A 51 5.16 -10.49 7.66
CA ALA A 51 5.05 -10.18 9.08
C ALA A 51 5.63 -11.31 9.95
N ARG A 52 5.39 -12.58 9.56
CA ARG A 52 5.98 -13.75 10.24
C ARG A 52 7.50 -13.78 10.14
N GLU A 53 8.02 -13.41 8.98
CA GLU A 53 9.45 -13.31 8.71
C GLU A 53 10.10 -12.06 9.36
N GLY A 54 9.32 -11.17 9.98
CA GLY A 54 9.83 -9.99 10.67
C GLY A 54 10.24 -8.83 9.76
N TRP A 55 9.77 -8.79 8.50
CA TRP A 55 10.03 -7.68 7.58
C TRP A 55 9.06 -6.52 7.76
N VAL A 56 7.83 -6.82 8.15
CA VAL A 56 6.76 -5.84 8.31
C VAL A 56 6.00 -6.07 9.61
N ASP A 57 5.29 -5.06 10.08
CA ASP A 57 4.43 -5.18 11.24
C ASP A 57 3.26 -6.14 10.98
N THR A 58 2.69 -6.69 12.04
CA THR A 58 1.49 -7.54 11.98
C THR A 58 0.21 -6.72 11.76
N SER A 59 0.26 -5.42 12.05
CA SER A 59 -0.88 -4.51 11.93
C SER A 59 -1.00 -4.00 10.49
N ILE A 60 -2.02 -4.46 9.78
CA ILE A 60 -2.36 -4.01 8.43
C ILE A 60 -3.45 -2.94 8.52
N GLU A 61 -3.17 -1.75 7.99
CA GLU A 61 -4.17 -0.70 7.82
C GLU A 61 -4.81 -0.81 6.44
N ARG A 62 -6.14 -0.74 6.35
CA ARG A 62 -6.88 -0.78 5.08
C ARG A 62 -7.77 0.45 4.95
N GLY A 63 -7.93 0.94 3.73
CA GLY A 63 -8.74 2.12 3.46
C GLY A 63 -9.21 2.19 2.01
N LYS A 64 -9.95 3.26 1.70
CA LYS A 64 -10.44 3.56 0.36
C LYS A 64 -9.64 4.70 -0.20
N VAL A 65 -9.22 4.58 -1.45
CA VAL A 65 -8.54 5.68 -2.14
C VAL A 65 -9.60 6.67 -2.62
N GLN A 66 -9.37 7.95 -2.38
CA GLN A 66 -10.20 9.02 -2.90
C GLN A 66 -10.30 8.92 -4.44
N PRO A 67 -11.48 9.16 -5.04
CA PRO A 67 -11.64 9.17 -6.50
C PRO A 67 -10.58 10.00 -7.22
N LEU A 68 -9.88 9.38 -8.16
CA LEU A 68 -8.89 10.03 -9.02
C LEU A 68 -9.50 10.24 -10.41
N GLN A 69 -9.04 11.25 -11.15
CA GLN A 69 -9.58 11.52 -12.49
C GLN A 69 -9.44 10.31 -13.43
N GLY A 70 -10.56 9.66 -13.74
CA GLY A 70 -10.65 8.48 -14.60
C GLY A 70 -10.38 7.14 -13.90
N VAL A 71 -10.22 7.12 -12.57
CA VAL A 71 -10.04 5.87 -11.79
C VAL A 71 -10.81 5.97 -10.47
N ASN A 72 -11.78 5.07 -10.27
CA ASN A 72 -12.68 5.08 -9.12
C ASN A 72 -12.71 3.70 -8.46
N GLY A 73 -13.07 3.67 -7.17
CA GLY A 73 -13.31 2.41 -6.44
C GLY A 73 -12.04 1.69 -5.97
N LEU A 74 -10.87 2.32 -6.09
CA LEU A 74 -9.62 1.76 -5.60
C LEU A 74 -9.62 1.69 -4.06
N LYS A 75 -9.01 0.63 -3.56
CA LYS A 75 -8.72 0.43 -2.14
C LYS A 75 -7.23 0.36 -1.95
N TYR A 76 -6.79 0.59 -0.73
CA TYR A 76 -5.40 0.37 -0.37
C TYR A 76 -5.30 -0.41 0.93
N ALA A 77 -4.17 -1.08 1.06
CA ALA A 77 -3.70 -1.64 2.31
C ALA A 77 -2.27 -1.17 2.51
N ARG A 78 -1.88 -0.89 3.75
CA ARG A 78 -0.50 -0.57 4.08
C ARG A 78 -0.07 -1.25 5.36
N VAL A 79 1.23 -1.46 5.46
CA VAL A 79 1.88 -2.03 6.64
C VAL A 79 3.17 -1.25 6.90
N ARG A 80 3.56 -1.15 8.16
CA ARG A 80 4.85 -0.59 8.53
C ARG A 80 5.97 -1.57 8.20
N VAL A 81 7.00 -1.09 7.51
CA VAL A 81 8.23 -1.84 7.28
C VAL A 81 9.07 -1.77 8.55
N LEU A 82 9.52 -2.92 9.03
CA LEU A 82 10.41 -2.99 10.17
C LEU A 82 11.83 -2.63 9.71
N PRO A 83 12.56 -1.80 10.47
CA PRO A 83 13.96 -1.55 10.17
C PRO A 83 14.69 -2.90 10.23
N GLN A 84 15.53 -3.19 9.22
CA GLN A 84 16.50 -4.26 9.37
C GLN A 84 17.33 -3.91 10.60
N ALA A 85 17.40 -4.82 11.57
CA ALA A 85 18.36 -4.69 12.64
C ALA A 85 19.73 -4.54 11.98
N GLU A 86 20.31 -3.35 12.06
CA GLU A 86 21.70 -3.15 11.72
C GLU A 86 22.49 -4.23 12.48
N PRO A 87 23.38 -4.98 11.84
CA PRO A 87 24.28 -5.86 12.58
C PRO A 87 24.97 -4.96 13.60
N ARG A 88 24.72 -5.20 14.89
CA ARG A 88 25.54 -4.59 15.93
C ARG A 88 26.91 -5.25 15.80
N GLU A 89 27.79 -4.64 15.04
CA GLU A 89 29.24 -4.82 15.18
C GLU A 89 29.71 -4.29 16.54
#